data_AF-A0A349ILX6-F1
#
_entry.id   AF-A0A349ILX6-F1
#
_cell.length_a   1.000
_cell.length_b   1.000
_cell.length_c   1.000
_cell.angle_alpha   90.00
_cell.angle_beta   90.00
_cell.angle_gamma   90.00
#
_symmetry.space_group_name_H-M   'P 1'
#
loop_
_entity.id
_entity.type
_entity.pdbx_description
1 polymer ?
#
loop_
_entity_poly.entity_id
_entity_poly.type
_entity_poly.pdbx_seq_one_letter_code
_entity_poly.pdbx_strand_id
1 'polypeptide(L)'
;MIEQSLNALYETYGYRKFKLTKFESYDLYADNRDFLNSSQLITFTDLDGSLLALKPDVTLSIIKSNSGGEEKVYYNETVYRPKDNHYREIPQTGIECIGNIDQYCEAEVIALAVKSLRLVSGQISVRLSDAAFLSKMFDAMDLSPATREDVLKLFNKKNTAGLGTLTKEGRLTKASE
;
A
#
# COMPACT_ATOMS: atom_id res chain seq x y z
N MET A 1 25.30 -0.71 4.76
CA MET A 1 25.09 -0.30 6.17
C MET A 1 23.61 -0.18 6.50
N ILE A 2 22.83 0.72 5.89
CA ILE A 2 21.39 0.87 6.19
C ILE A 2 20.59 -0.42 5.95
N GLU A 3 20.73 -1.06 4.79
CA GLU A 3 20.00 -2.32 4.51
C GLU A 3 20.30 -3.41 5.54
N GLN A 4 21.57 -3.59 5.93
CA GLN A 4 21.95 -4.57 6.94
C GLN A 4 21.36 -4.23 8.32
N SER A 5 21.30 -2.95 8.68
CA SER A 5 20.65 -2.49 9.91
C SER A 5 19.14 -2.73 9.89
N LEU A 6 18.49 -2.55 8.74
CA LEU A 6 17.07 -2.85 8.55
C LEU A 6 16.82 -4.36 8.65
N ASN A 7 17.62 -5.18 7.97
CA ASN A 7 17.51 -6.65 8.05
C ASN A 7 17.64 -7.13 9.50
N ALA A 8 18.68 -6.67 10.21
CA ALA A 8 18.88 -7.03 11.60
C ALA A 8 17.72 -6.57 12.49
N LEU A 9 17.19 -5.36 12.26
CA LEU A 9 16.00 -4.87 12.95
C LEU A 9 14.81 -5.82 12.73
N TYR A 10 14.48 -6.17 11.49
CA TYR A 10 13.33 -7.02 11.21
C TYR A 10 13.50 -8.44 11.77
N GLU A 11 14.70 -9.00 11.68
CA GLU A 11 15.02 -10.33 12.20
C GLU A 11 14.88 -10.39 13.73
N THR A 12 15.22 -9.31 14.46
CA THR A 12 14.97 -9.25 15.93
C THR A 12 13.49 -9.28 16.31
N TYR A 13 12.59 -9.00 15.37
CA TYR A 13 11.14 -9.06 15.54
C TYR A 13 10.51 -10.35 14.97
N GLY A 14 11.35 -11.31 14.56
CA GLY A 14 10.88 -12.59 14.03
C GLY A 14 10.43 -12.53 12.57
N TYR A 15 10.70 -11.44 11.85
CA TYR A 15 10.45 -11.38 10.41
C TYR A 15 11.54 -12.15 9.67
N ARG A 16 11.15 -13.09 8.80
CA ARG A 16 12.08 -13.82 7.95
C ARG A 16 12.30 -13.12 6.62
N LYS A 17 13.47 -13.26 6.02
CA LYS A 17 13.71 -12.72 4.68
C LYS A 17 12.85 -13.44 3.66
N PHE A 18 12.17 -12.68 2.82
CA PHE A 18 11.44 -13.15 1.65
C PHE A 18 12.20 -12.73 0.38
N LYS A 19 12.25 -13.63 -0.60
CA LYS A 19 12.96 -13.41 -1.87
C LYS A 19 12.03 -13.71 -3.03
N LEU A 20 11.95 -12.78 -3.97
CA LEU A 20 11.07 -12.88 -5.12
C LEU A 20 11.81 -13.22 -6.42
N THR A 21 11.06 -13.73 -7.38
CA THR A 21 11.46 -13.71 -8.80
C THR A 21 11.19 -12.32 -9.38
N LYS A 22 11.93 -11.95 -10.44
CA LYS A 22 11.75 -10.65 -11.10
C LYS A 22 10.51 -10.59 -11.99
N PHE A 23 10.12 -11.75 -12.51
CA PHE A 23 9.03 -11.91 -13.47
C PHE A 23 7.88 -12.68 -12.81
N GLU A 24 6.66 -12.25 -13.06
CA GLU A 24 5.44 -12.91 -12.60
C GLU A 24 4.41 -12.96 -13.72
N SER A 25 3.52 -13.96 -13.67
CA SER A 25 2.37 -14.01 -14.59
C SER A 25 1.53 -12.75 -14.45
N TYR A 26 1.12 -12.18 -15.59
CA TYR A 26 0.18 -11.07 -15.64
C TYR A 26 -1.14 -11.38 -14.94
N ASP A 27 -1.59 -12.64 -14.95
CA ASP A 27 -2.88 -13.06 -14.39
C ASP A 27 -2.98 -12.74 -12.89
N LEU A 28 -1.85 -12.86 -12.16
CA LEU A 28 -1.78 -12.46 -10.74
C LEU A 28 -2.30 -11.04 -10.51
N TYR A 29 -1.93 -10.12 -11.40
CA TYR A 29 -2.29 -8.71 -11.29
C TYR A 29 -3.63 -8.41 -11.94
N ALA A 30 -3.99 -9.16 -12.99
CA ALA A 30 -5.29 -9.04 -13.63
C ALA A 30 -6.43 -9.41 -12.68
N ASP A 31 -6.24 -10.44 -11.85
CA ASP A 31 -7.23 -10.90 -10.88
C ASP A 31 -7.32 -9.97 -9.65
N ASN A 32 -6.29 -9.13 -9.43
CA ASN A 32 -6.18 -8.25 -8.27
C ASN A 32 -6.07 -6.76 -8.67
N ARG A 33 -6.76 -6.38 -9.75
CA ARG A 33 -6.68 -5.01 -10.31
C ARG A 33 -7.03 -3.92 -9.32
N ASP A 34 -7.92 -4.17 -8.36
CA ASP A 34 -8.31 -3.16 -7.37
C ASP A 34 -7.16 -2.74 -6.45
N PHE A 35 -6.14 -3.60 -6.28
CA PHE A 35 -4.92 -3.27 -5.53
C PHE A 35 -3.95 -2.38 -6.33
N LEU A 36 -4.18 -2.21 -7.62
CA LEU A 36 -3.25 -1.58 -8.54
C LEU A 36 -3.93 -0.43 -9.27
N ASN A 37 -3.29 0.73 -9.27
CA ASN A 37 -3.67 1.72 -10.27
C ASN A 37 -3.26 1.16 -11.63
N SER A 38 -4.23 0.86 -12.51
CA SER A 38 -4.03 0.16 -13.80
C SER A 38 -2.93 0.77 -14.69
N SER A 39 -2.62 2.06 -14.49
CA SER A 39 -1.53 2.76 -15.17
C SER A 39 -0.11 2.37 -14.69
N GLN A 40 0.05 1.37 -13.81
CA GLN A 40 1.33 1.06 -13.18
C GLN A 40 1.99 -0.26 -13.63
N LEU A 41 1.32 -1.08 -14.45
CA LEU A 41 1.88 -2.36 -14.90
C LEU A 41 2.71 -2.23 -16.18
N ILE A 42 3.86 -2.91 -16.19
CA ILE A 42 4.68 -3.11 -17.38
C ILE A 42 4.57 -4.58 -17.76
N THR A 43 4.04 -4.85 -18.94
CA THR A 43 3.80 -6.23 -19.43
C THR A 43 4.65 -6.53 -20.65
N PHE A 44 5.05 -7.79 -20.82
CA PHE A 44 5.80 -8.26 -21.97
C PHE A 44 5.46 -9.73 -22.25
N THR A 45 5.57 -10.14 -23.50
CA THR A 45 5.33 -11.52 -23.92
C THR A 45 6.59 -12.36 -23.66
N ASP A 46 6.44 -13.51 -23.00
CA ASP A 46 7.51 -14.47 -22.80
C ASP A 46 7.77 -15.31 -24.07
N LEU A 47 8.85 -16.10 -24.05
CA LEU A 47 9.28 -16.93 -25.18
C LEU A 47 8.25 -17.99 -25.59
N ASP A 48 7.36 -18.38 -24.68
CA ASP A 48 6.27 -19.35 -24.94
C ASP A 48 4.95 -18.68 -25.34
N GLY A 49 4.92 -17.35 -25.47
CA GLY A 49 3.73 -16.57 -25.80
C GLY A 49 2.88 -16.18 -24.58
N SER A 50 3.23 -16.63 -23.37
CA SER A 50 2.55 -16.19 -22.15
C SER A 50 2.80 -14.70 -21.86
N LEU A 51 1.87 -14.05 -21.14
CA LEU A 51 2.02 -12.65 -20.77
C LEU A 51 2.60 -12.55 -19.35
N LEU A 52 3.77 -11.91 -19.25
CA LEU A 52 4.42 -11.62 -17.98
C LEU A 52 4.28 -10.14 -17.62
N ALA A 53 4.44 -9.86 -16.34
CA ALA A 53 4.51 -8.52 -15.79
C ALA A 53 5.79 -8.34 -14.97
N LEU A 54 6.36 -7.14 -15.04
CA LEU A 54 7.31 -6.69 -14.03
C LEU A 54 6.54 -6.25 -12.80
N LYS A 55 6.99 -6.71 -11.63
CA LYS A 55 6.28 -6.46 -10.37
C LYS A 55 6.21 -4.95 -10.03
N PRO A 56 5.01 -4.35 -9.90
CA PRO A 56 4.85 -2.95 -9.51
C PRO A 56 4.89 -2.74 -7.99
N ASP A 57 4.73 -3.83 -7.24
CA ASP A 57 4.75 -3.93 -5.78
C ASP A 57 5.23 -5.33 -5.38
N VAL A 58 5.50 -5.57 -4.09
CA VAL A 58 5.98 -6.84 -3.53
C VAL A 58 4.86 -7.58 -2.77
N THR A 59 3.86 -6.85 -2.26
CA THR A 59 2.79 -7.36 -1.39
C THR A 59 2.01 -8.50 -2.04
N LEU A 60 1.53 -8.31 -3.27
CA LEU A 60 0.74 -9.33 -3.99
C LEU A 60 1.54 -10.62 -4.23
N SER A 61 2.83 -10.48 -4.54
CA SER A 61 3.71 -11.62 -4.77
C SER A 61 3.95 -12.41 -3.47
N ILE A 62 4.06 -11.72 -2.33
CA ILE A 62 4.13 -12.37 -1.01
C ILE A 62 2.82 -13.08 -0.70
N ILE A 63 1.67 -12.42 -0.86
CA ILE A 63 0.35 -13.02 -0.62
C ILE A 63 0.15 -14.27 -1.47
N LYS A 64 0.51 -14.23 -2.76
CA LYS A 64 0.43 -15.39 -3.66
C LYS A 64 1.27 -16.57 -3.18
N SER A 65 2.44 -16.29 -2.62
CA SER A 65 3.34 -17.33 -2.12
C SER A 65 2.92 -17.92 -0.77
N ASN A 66 2.08 -17.20 -0.03
CA ASN A 66 1.58 -17.65 1.26
C ASN A 66 0.58 -18.79 1.07
N SER A 67 0.83 -19.92 1.74
CA SER A 67 0.01 -21.14 1.61
C SER A 67 -1.19 -21.18 2.59
N GLY A 68 -1.66 -20.02 3.07
CA GLY A 68 -2.82 -19.90 3.95
C GLY A 68 -2.48 -19.97 5.44
N GLY A 69 -1.52 -19.16 5.91
CA GLY A 69 -1.13 -19.13 7.31
C GLY A 69 -0.53 -17.80 7.76
N GLU A 70 -0.28 -17.70 9.07
CA GLU A 70 0.37 -16.53 9.66
C GLU A 70 1.85 -16.44 9.26
N GLU A 71 2.27 -15.25 8.85
CA GLU A 71 3.62 -15.04 8.36
C GLU A 71 4.11 -13.62 8.62
N LYS A 72 5.36 -13.50 9.09
CA LYS A 72 6.08 -12.24 9.20
C LYS A 72 7.28 -12.28 8.27
N VAL A 73 7.26 -11.45 7.23
CA VAL A 73 8.35 -11.38 6.26
C VAL A 73 8.88 -9.99 6.05
N TYR A 74 10.16 -9.89 5.73
CA TYR A 74 10.75 -8.66 5.21
C TYR A 74 11.40 -8.90 3.84
N TYR A 75 11.52 -7.86 3.04
CA TYR A 75 12.07 -7.94 1.69
C TYR A 75 12.97 -6.75 1.37
N ASN A 76 13.95 -6.97 0.48
CA ASN A 76 14.77 -5.93 -0.16
C ASN A 76 14.72 -6.19 -1.67
N GLU A 77 13.80 -5.54 -2.36
CA GLU A 77 13.43 -5.86 -3.73
C GLU A 77 13.33 -4.61 -4.59
N THR A 78 13.56 -4.77 -5.89
CA THR A 78 13.31 -3.71 -6.87
C THR A 78 11.95 -3.91 -7.50
N VAL A 79 11.12 -2.87 -7.47
CA VAL A 79 9.85 -2.80 -8.20
C VAL A 79 9.96 -1.88 -9.41
N TYR A 80 9.06 -2.06 -10.37
CA TYR A 80 9.10 -1.38 -11.66
C TYR A 80 7.81 -0.63 -11.92
N ARG A 81 7.90 0.67 -12.20
CA ARG A 81 6.71 1.53 -12.45
C ARG A 81 6.95 2.46 -13.64
N PRO A 82 5.93 2.70 -14.48
CA PRO A 82 5.95 3.80 -15.44
C PRO A 82 5.80 5.14 -14.70
N LYS A 83 6.61 6.12 -15.08
CA LYS A 83 6.56 7.50 -14.60
C LYS A 83 7.11 8.45 -15.66
N ASP A 84 6.36 9.50 -15.98
CA ASP A 84 6.75 10.54 -16.94
C ASP A 84 7.17 9.97 -18.32
N ASN A 85 6.38 9.02 -18.87
CA ASN A 85 6.68 8.27 -20.10
C ASN A 85 7.97 7.42 -20.07
N HIS A 86 8.54 7.17 -18.90
CA HIS A 86 9.71 6.32 -18.73
C HIS A 86 9.44 5.20 -17.72
N TYR A 87 10.16 4.08 -17.85
CA TYR A 87 10.18 3.05 -16.81
C TYR A 87 11.19 3.42 -15.73
N ARG A 88 10.82 3.15 -14.47
CA ARG A 88 11.66 3.39 -13.30
C ARG A 88 11.83 2.12 -12.50
N GLU A 89 13.07 1.87 -12.11
CA GLU A 89 13.43 0.91 -11.08
C GLU A 89 13.44 1.60 -9.72
N ILE A 90 12.77 1.02 -8.73
CA ILE A 90 12.65 1.59 -7.39
C ILE A 90 13.06 0.51 -6.39
N PRO A 91 14.23 0.66 -5.74
CA PRO A 91 14.59 -0.18 -4.60
C PRO A 91 13.60 0.06 -3.45
N GLN A 92 13.04 -1.01 -2.91
CA GLN A 92 12.11 -0.99 -1.80
C GLN A 92 12.53 -2.01 -0.76
N THR A 93 12.45 -1.57 0.50
CA THR A 93 12.53 -2.44 1.66
C THR A 93 11.25 -2.28 2.45
N GLY A 94 10.68 -3.39 2.88
CA GLY A 94 9.44 -3.41 3.64
C GLY A 94 9.27 -4.70 4.41
N ILE A 95 8.17 -4.75 5.16
CA ILE A 95 7.74 -5.92 5.92
C ILE A 95 6.27 -6.20 5.61
N GLU A 96 5.87 -7.46 5.65
CA GLU A 96 4.47 -7.87 5.62
C GLU A 96 4.19 -8.76 6.84
N CYS A 97 3.07 -8.50 7.50
CA CYS A 97 2.51 -9.37 8.53
C CYS A 97 1.17 -9.89 8.00
N ILE A 98 1.06 -11.21 7.81
CA ILE A 98 -0.05 -11.88 7.12
C ILE A 98 -0.73 -12.84 8.09
N GLY A 99 -2.03 -13.07 7.93
CA GLY A 99 -2.82 -13.99 8.72
C GLY A 99 -3.73 -13.27 9.71
N ASN A 100 -3.81 -13.76 10.93
CA ASN A 100 -4.62 -13.11 11.97
C ASN A 100 -3.90 -11.87 12.48
N ILE A 101 -4.38 -10.70 12.08
CA ILE A 101 -3.84 -9.41 12.48
C ILE A 101 -4.64 -8.89 13.67
N ASP A 102 -4.00 -8.84 14.83
CA ASP A 102 -4.53 -8.18 16.01
C ASP A 102 -3.91 -6.78 16.18
N GLN A 103 -4.35 -6.06 17.20
CA GLN A 103 -3.85 -4.72 17.52
C GLN A 103 -2.35 -4.68 17.82
N TYR A 104 -1.79 -5.80 18.31
CA TYR A 104 -0.36 -5.89 18.58
C TYR A 104 0.43 -5.96 17.27
N CYS A 105 -0.02 -6.78 16.31
CA CYS A 105 0.56 -6.84 14.97
C CYS A 105 0.53 -5.47 14.27
N GLU A 106 -0.60 -4.75 14.33
CA GLU A 106 -0.70 -3.39 13.77
C GLU A 106 0.29 -2.42 14.42
N ALA A 107 0.35 -2.42 15.76
CA ALA A 107 1.27 -1.57 16.52
C ALA A 107 2.74 -1.92 16.23
N GLU A 108 3.06 -3.20 16.08
CA GLU A 108 4.40 -3.67 15.74
C GLU A 108 4.84 -3.18 14.36
N VAL A 109 3.99 -3.29 13.34
CA VAL A 109 4.28 -2.80 11.98
C VAL A 109 4.52 -1.29 11.98
N ILE A 110 3.67 -0.51 12.68
CA ILE A 110 3.84 0.94 12.81
C ILE A 110 5.16 1.27 13.55
N ALA A 111 5.45 0.56 14.63
CA ALA A 111 6.67 0.76 15.40
C ALA A 111 7.92 0.43 14.57
N LEU A 112 7.89 -0.63 13.77
CA LEU A 112 8.97 -1.01 12.86
C LEU A 112 9.15 0.03 11.76
N ALA A 113 8.08 0.55 11.16
CA ALA A 113 8.17 1.64 10.19
C ALA A 113 8.87 2.88 10.79
N VAL A 114 8.51 3.27 12.01
CA VAL A 114 9.15 4.37 12.76
C VAL A 114 10.63 4.08 13.02
N LYS A 115 10.98 2.88 13.48
CA LYS A 115 12.37 2.47 13.75
C LYS A 115 13.21 2.45 12.48
N SER A 116 12.66 1.92 11.39
CA SER A 116 13.30 1.89 10.07
C SER A 116 13.60 3.30 9.55
N LEU A 117 12.64 4.23 9.65
CA LEU A 117 12.85 5.62 9.25
C LEU A 117 13.92 6.31 10.11
N ARG A 118 13.99 6.01 11.42
CA ARG A 118 15.02 6.55 12.32
C ARG A 118 16.43 6.10 12.00
N LEU A 119 16.60 4.92 11.39
CA LEU A 119 17.90 4.46 10.89
C LEU A 119 18.38 5.27 9.68
N VAL A 120 17.48 5.97 8.99
CA VAL A 120 17.78 6.79 7.81
C VAL A 120 17.89 8.27 8.18
N SER A 121 16.99 8.79 9.04
CA SER A 121 16.92 10.19 9.44
C SER A 121 16.49 10.34 10.90
N GLY A 122 17.12 11.28 11.63
CA GLY A 122 16.77 11.56 13.02
C GLY A 122 15.46 12.33 13.22
N GLN A 123 14.99 13.05 12.20
CA GLN A 123 13.70 13.77 12.25
C GLN A 123 12.69 13.09 11.33
N ILE A 124 11.61 12.58 11.92
CA ILE A 124 10.55 11.88 11.21
C ILE A 124 9.18 12.35 11.71
N SER A 125 8.20 12.35 10.82
CA SER A 125 6.79 12.56 11.15
C SER A 125 5.99 11.43 10.49
N VAL A 126 5.22 10.72 11.30
CA VAL A 126 4.32 9.66 10.84
C VAL A 126 2.89 10.14 11.06
N ARG A 127 2.06 10.02 10.01
CA ARG A 127 0.63 10.32 10.07
C ARG A 127 -0.14 9.01 9.97
N LEU A 128 -0.99 8.76 10.95
CA LEU A 128 -1.89 7.61 11.00
C LEU A 128 -3.29 8.07 10.61
N SER A 129 -3.94 7.28 9.76
CA SER A 129 -5.30 7.48 9.30
C SER A 129 -6.00 6.14 9.30
N ASP A 130 -7.31 6.13 9.53
CA ASP A 130 -8.15 4.94 9.50
C ASP A 130 -9.23 5.10 8.43
N ALA A 131 -9.19 4.23 7.41
CA ALA A 131 -10.15 4.24 6.32
C ALA A 131 -11.56 3.78 6.77
N ALA A 132 -11.65 2.89 7.76
CA ALA A 132 -12.91 2.45 8.34
C ALA A 132 -13.57 3.58 9.15
N PHE A 133 -12.77 4.37 9.89
CA PHE A 133 -13.27 5.59 10.53
C PHE A 133 -13.84 6.56 9.48
N LEU A 134 -13.11 6.79 8.39
CA LEU A 134 -13.56 7.68 7.32
C LEU A 134 -14.86 7.18 6.66
N SER A 135 -14.96 5.88 6.39
CA SER A 135 -16.18 5.28 5.84
C SER A 135 -17.37 5.47 6.79
N LYS A 136 -17.20 5.17 8.07
CA LYS A 136 -18.27 5.34 9.07
C LYS A 136 -18.70 6.80 9.20
N MET A 137 -17.78 7.74 9.06
CA MET A 137 -18.11 9.17 9.01
C MET A 137 -18.96 9.50 7.78
N PHE A 138 -18.64 8.95 6.61
CA PHE A 138 -19.47 9.14 5.42
C PHE A 138 -20.85 8.48 5.54
N ASP A 139 -20.94 7.34 6.22
CA ASP A 139 -22.21 6.68 6.54
C ASP A 139 -23.06 7.53 7.48
N ALA A 140 -22.45 8.06 8.56
CA ALA A 140 -23.13 8.95 9.51
C ALA A 140 -23.59 10.28 8.90
N MET A 141 -22.98 10.72 7.79
CA MET A 141 -23.39 11.90 7.03
C MET A 141 -24.39 11.57 5.90
N ASP A 142 -24.80 10.31 5.78
CA ASP A 142 -25.67 9.79 4.72
C ASP A 142 -25.22 10.20 3.31
N LEU A 143 -23.90 10.16 3.06
CA LEU A 143 -23.34 10.61 1.80
C LEU A 143 -23.68 9.63 0.68
N SER A 144 -24.24 10.16 -0.41
CA SER A 144 -24.43 9.39 -1.65
C SER A 144 -23.09 8.89 -2.22
N PRO A 145 -23.06 7.75 -2.94
CA PRO A 145 -21.83 7.19 -3.51
C PRO A 145 -21.03 8.19 -4.36
N ALA A 146 -21.71 8.98 -5.19
CA ALA A 146 -21.08 10.01 -6.01
C ALA A 146 -20.42 11.10 -5.16
N THR A 147 -21.06 11.51 -4.05
CA THR A 147 -20.48 12.50 -3.14
C THR A 147 -19.30 11.94 -2.37
N ARG A 148 -19.35 10.68 -1.93
CA ARG A 148 -18.19 10.01 -1.30
C ARG A 148 -16.98 10.01 -2.23
N GLU A 149 -17.18 9.70 -3.51
CA GLU A 149 -16.10 9.71 -4.50
C GLU A 149 -15.49 11.11 -4.67
N ASP A 150 -16.32 12.15 -4.79
CA ASP A 150 -15.85 13.54 -4.88
C ASP A 150 -15.09 13.97 -3.62
N VAL A 151 -15.59 13.61 -2.43
CA VAL A 151 -14.94 13.89 -1.15
C VAL A 151 -13.59 13.18 -1.08
N LEU A 152 -13.50 11.90 -1.44
CA LEU A 152 -12.25 11.14 -1.47
C LEU A 152 -11.24 11.76 -2.45
N LYS A 153 -11.69 12.18 -3.64
CA LYS A 153 -10.83 12.88 -4.62
C LYS A 153 -10.27 14.19 -4.05
N LEU A 154 -11.11 14.98 -3.37
CA LEU A 154 -10.70 16.24 -2.75
C LEU A 154 -9.78 16.01 -1.54
N PHE A 155 -10.07 14.99 -0.73
CA PHE A 155 -9.27 14.60 0.43
C PHE A 155 -7.87 14.16 0.02
N ASN A 156 -7.75 13.31 -1.01
CA ASN A 156 -6.47 12.87 -1.59
C ASN A 156 -5.64 14.05 -2.13
N LYS A 157 -6.30 15.09 -2.67
CA LYS A 157 -5.65 16.32 -3.14
C LYS A 157 -5.42 17.36 -2.04
N LYS A 158 -5.84 17.08 -0.79
CA LYS A 158 -5.85 18.05 0.33
C LYS A 158 -6.54 19.37 -0.04
N ASN A 159 -7.58 19.29 -0.86
CA ASN A 159 -8.28 20.45 -1.39
C ASN A 159 -9.40 20.89 -0.44
N THR A 160 -9.03 21.64 0.60
CA THR A 160 -9.96 22.16 1.61
C THR A 160 -10.99 23.14 1.01
N ALA A 161 -10.59 23.93 0.01
CA ALA A 161 -11.48 24.85 -0.69
C ALA A 161 -12.62 24.09 -1.41
N GLY A 162 -12.29 23.00 -2.10
CA GLY A 162 -13.27 22.15 -2.75
C GLY A 162 -14.23 21.47 -1.77
N LEU A 163 -13.73 21.01 -0.61
CA LEU A 163 -14.61 20.47 0.45
C LEU A 163 -15.56 21.56 0.99
N GLY A 164 -15.07 22.80 1.11
CA GLY A 164 -15.90 23.96 1.45
C GLY A 164 -17.00 24.23 0.43
N THR A 165 -16.72 24.06 -0.86
CA THR A 165 -17.73 24.15 -1.93
C THR A 165 -18.82 23.09 -1.77
N LEU A 166 -18.45 21.82 -1.57
CA LEU A 166 -19.43 20.73 -1.37
C LEU A 166 -20.33 20.98 -0.14
N THR A 167 -19.79 21.59 0.91
CA THR A 167 -20.56 21.98 2.10
C THR A 167 -21.56 23.08 1.78
N LYS A 168 -21.15 24.11 1.02
CA LYS A 168 -22.04 25.22 0.59
C LYS A 168 -23.16 24.74 -0.35
N GLU A 169 -22.89 23.72 -1.15
CA GLU A 169 -23.86 23.08 -2.04
C GLU A 169 -24.83 22.14 -1.30
N GLY A 170 -24.65 21.94 0.02
CA GLY A 170 -25.48 21.02 0.82
C GLY A 170 -25.19 19.54 0.56
N ARG A 171 -24.12 19.23 -0.19
CA ARG A 171 -23.70 17.86 -0.48
C ARG A 171 -22.95 17.23 0.69
N LEU A 172 -22.32 18.06 1.53
CA LEU A 172 -21.76 17.66 2.82
C LEU A 172 -22.60 18.27 3.93
N THR A 173 -23.29 17.41 4.69
CA THR A 173 -24.15 17.78 5.81
C THR A 173 -23.49 17.41 7.14
N LYS A 174 -24.07 17.85 8.26
CA LYS A 174 -23.68 17.32 9.57
C LYS A 174 -24.06 15.84 9.65
N ALA A 175 -23.34 15.07 10.46
CA ALA A 175 -23.75 13.71 10.77
C ALA A 175 -25.18 13.73 11.33
N SER A 176 -26.03 12.79 10.89
CA SER A 176 -27.33 12.55 11.50
C SER A 176 -27.15 12.12 12.95
N GLU A 177 -28.04 12.60 13.83
CA GLU A 177 -28.10 12.19 15.23
C GLU A 177 -28.46 10.70 15.38
#